data_AF-A0AAU2THT8-F1
#
_entry.id   AF-A0AAU2THT8-F1
#
_cell.length_a   1.000
_cell.length_b   1.000
_cell.length_c   1.000
_cell.angle_alpha   90.00
_cell.angle_beta   90.00
_cell.angle_gamma   90.00
#
_symmetry.space_group_name_H-M   'P 1'
#
loop_
_entity.id
_entity.type
_entity.pdbx_description
1 polymer ?
#
loop_
_entity_poly.entity_id
_entity_poly.type
_entity_poly.pdbx_seq_one_letter_code
_entity_poly.pdbx_strand_id
1 'polypeptide(L)'
;MTDQVNRLVAAGRALRSAAPHQLPDALSQVLRTRYAATAVELRLADYGLTVLLPVPPAPSGTKSAPVQGSAPGRAFGAQQPYVEEPADGRVRAHLPVTVRGDRLGVLSLTLPARGRESLAELTELAELLGHELVVAERDTDLYARARRKERLTLAAEMQWQLLPARSCAREEYALGAQLEPAYAIFGDNFDWEASADQLLVYVTNGMGEGIEASLLTSLGINALRNARRAGIPIEDQAALADQALYAHYRGEAHLSVLLVDIELSTGRMRVVDAGSPRLLLLRDRVLSLVDLDAQLPLGMFEETDYVAQELTLLPGDRLLFVSDGVHGVAAPGGESYGEHALARALGNAALLPAADVPAAVLRGLTGHRGRPEPDDDALVVCLDWFGRRPVS
;
A
#
# COMPACT_ATOMS: atom_id res chain seq x y z
N MET A 1 14.41 -25.41 21.57
CA MET A 1 13.99 -24.10 22.13
C MET A 1 15.17 -23.19 22.45
N THR A 2 16.12 -23.57 23.31
CA THR A 2 17.20 -22.65 23.76
C THR A 2 18.12 -22.14 22.63
N ASP A 3 18.45 -22.98 21.66
CA ASP A 3 19.32 -22.60 20.52
C ASP A 3 18.61 -21.67 19.51
N GLN A 4 17.35 -21.97 19.19
CA GLN A 4 16.50 -21.13 18.33
C GLN A 4 16.32 -19.72 18.91
N VAL A 5 15.95 -19.63 20.20
CA VAL A 5 15.84 -18.34 20.89
C VAL A 5 17.16 -17.57 20.86
N ASN A 6 18.30 -18.27 20.99
CA ASN A 6 19.62 -17.63 20.94
C ASN A 6 19.97 -17.09 19.54
N ARG A 7 19.57 -17.78 18.46
CA ARG A 7 19.78 -17.31 17.08
C ARG A 7 18.94 -16.08 16.76
N LEU A 8 17.64 -16.09 17.07
CA LEU A 8 16.75 -14.92 16.89
C LEU A 8 17.24 -13.70 17.67
N VAL A 9 17.62 -13.89 18.94
CA VAL A 9 18.15 -12.81 19.78
C VAL A 9 19.46 -12.26 19.21
N ALA A 10 20.35 -13.12 18.70
CA ALA A 10 21.59 -12.68 18.08
C ALA A 10 21.35 -11.86 16.81
N ALA A 11 20.42 -12.29 15.96
CA ALA A 11 20.03 -11.56 14.75
C ALA A 11 19.42 -10.19 15.10
N GLY A 12 18.48 -10.14 16.03
CA GLY A 12 17.86 -8.88 16.46
C GLY A 12 18.87 -7.91 17.10
N ARG A 13 19.84 -8.43 17.87
CA ARG A 13 20.94 -7.60 18.39
C ARG A 13 21.81 -7.07 17.26
N ALA A 14 22.15 -7.90 16.28
CA ALA A 14 22.98 -7.49 15.14
C ALA A 14 22.29 -6.39 14.32
N LEU A 15 21.01 -6.56 14.01
CA LEU A 15 20.22 -5.56 13.28
C LEU A 15 20.17 -4.22 14.03
N ARG A 16 19.76 -4.23 15.31
CA ARG A 16 19.65 -3.00 16.12
C ARG A 16 20.98 -2.28 16.38
N SER A 17 22.10 -3.00 16.31
CA SER A 17 23.43 -2.42 16.56
C SER A 17 24.12 -1.95 15.27
N ALA A 18 23.62 -2.37 14.11
CA ALA A 18 24.19 -2.00 12.82
C ALA A 18 23.80 -0.56 12.45
N ALA A 19 24.66 0.11 11.69
CA ALA A 19 24.25 1.37 11.08
C ALA A 19 23.06 1.13 10.13
N PRO A 20 22.15 2.09 9.94
CA PRO A 20 20.95 1.94 9.10
C PRO A 20 21.22 1.40 7.69
N HIS A 21 22.34 1.77 7.07
CA HIS A 21 22.74 1.32 5.73
C HIS A 21 23.45 -0.05 5.71
N GLN A 22 23.75 -0.65 6.87
CA GLN A 22 24.47 -1.91 7.03
C GLN A 22 23.56 -3.08 7.44
N LEU A 23 22.24 -2.89 7.55
CA LEU A 23 21.31 -3.96 7.93
C LEU A 23 21.43 -5.22 7.05
N PRO A 24 21.54 -5.12 5.69
CA PRO A 24 21.69 -6.30 4.85
C PRO A 24 22.96 -7.09 5.16
N ASP A 25 24.07 -6.40 5.42
CA ASP A 25 25.35 -7.03 5.77
C ASP A 25 25.31 -7.70 7.15
N ALA A 26 24.80 -6.97 8.15
CA ALA A 26 24.69 -7.46 9.53
C ALA A 26 23.85 -8.74 9.58
N LEU A 27 22.70 -8.74 8.90
CA LEU A 27 21.86 -9.94 8.79
C LEU A 27 22.55 -11.05 7.99
N SER A 28 23.20 -10.72 6.87
CA SER A 28 23.93 -11.70 6.06
C SER A 28 25.02 -12.42 6.86
N GLN A 29 25.75 -11.70 7.73
CA GLN A 29 26.76 -12.28 8.60
C GLN A 29 26.15 -13.27 9.61
N VAL A 30 25.01 -12.92 10.21
CA VAL A 30 24.29 -13.82 11.13
C VAL A 30 23.78 -15.07 10.41
N LEU A 31 23.19 -14.90 9.23
CA LEU A 31 22.67 -16.01 8.43
C LEU A 31 23.77 -16.97 7.98
N ARG A 32 24.93 -16.45 7.57
CA ARG A 32 26.11 -17.25 7.22
C ARG A 32 26.66 -18.02 8.42
N THR A 33 26.79 -17.36 9.56
CA THR A 33 27.45 -17.94 10.74
C THR A 33 26.56 -18.90 11.54
N ARG A 34 25.24 -18.64 11.59
CA ARG A 34 24.30 -19.40 12.43
C ARG A 34 23.42 -20.38 11.66
N TYR A 35 23.22 -20.15 10.36
CA TYR A 35 22.36 -20.98 9.50
C TYR A 35 23.11 -21.60 8.32
N ALA A 36 24.43 -21.39 8.23
CA ALA A 36 25.27 -21.85 7.13
C ALA A 36 24.75 -21.40 5.74
N ALA A 37 24.09 -20.25 5.67
CA ALA A 37 23.59 -19.71 4.41
C ALA A 37 24.77 -19.39 3.48
N THR A 38 24.76 -19.92 2.25
CA THR A 38 25.82 -19.67 1.26
C THR A 38 25.55 -18.43 0.42
N ALA A 39 24.29 -18.03 0.29
CA ALA A 39 23.86 -16.81 -0.38
C ALA A 39 22.71 -16.17 0.41
N VAL A 40 22.73 -14.84 0.47
CA VAL A 40 21.72 -13.99 1.11
C VAL A 40 21.48 -12.81 0.18
N GLU A 41 20.24 -12.64 -0.26
CA GLU A 41 19.85 -11.61 -1.21
C GLU A 41 18.58 -10.92 -0.73
N LEU A 42 18.66 -9.64 -0.37
CA LEU A 42 17.50 -8.81 -0.09
C LEU A 42 17.05 -8.14 -1.39
N ARG A 43 15.76 -8.28 -1.73
CA ARG A 43 15.12 -7.49 -2.78
C ARG A 43 13.93 -6.73 -2.22
N LEU A 44 13.77 -5.47 -2.58
CA LEU A 44 12.62 -4.65 -2.21
C LEU A 44 11.70 -4.42 -3.40
N ALA A 45 10.40 -4.37 -3.15
CA ALA A 45 9.42 -4.07 -4.17
C ALA A 45 9.53 -2.59 -4.59
N ASP A 46 9.46 -2.39 -5.90
CA ASP A 46 9.45 -1.06 -6.47
C ASP A 46 8.13 -0.30 -6.16
N TYR A 47 8.08 0.97 -6.52
CA TYR A 47 6.91 1.82 -6.24
C TYR A 47 5.63 1.32 -6.95
N GLY A 48 5.76 0.70 -8.13
CA GLY A 48 4.65 0.12 -8.88
C GLY A 48 4.25 -1.31 -8.48
N LEU A 49 4.93 -1.94 -7.51
CA LEU A 49 4.73 -3.35 -7.15
C LEU A 49 4.85 -4.32 -8.35
N THR A 50 5.72 -4.00 -9.30
CA THR A 50 5.93 -4.77 -10.53
C THR A 50 7.21 -5.61 -10.49
N VAL A 51 8.24 -5.14 -9.78
CA VAL A 51 9.56 -5.77 -9.75
C VAL A 51 10.17 -5.70 -8.34
N LEU A 52 10.88 -6.75 -7.98
CA LEU A 52 11.71 -6.85 -6.78
C LEU A 52 13.16 -6.52 -7.16
N LEU A 53 13.68 -5.41 -6.64
CA LEU A 53 14.99 -4.85 -6.96
C LEU A 53 16.02 -5.19 -5.86
N PRO A 54 17.25 -5.61 -6.22
CA PRO A 54 18.27 -5.97 -5.25
C PRO A 54 18.73 -4.77 -4.42
N VAL A 55 18.88 -4.98 -3.11
CA VAL A 55 19.43 -3.98 -2.18
C VAL A 55 20.94 -4.17 -2.05
N PRO A 56 21.76 -3.14 -2.30
CA PRO A 56 23.19 -3.20 -2.03
C PRO A 56 23.50 -3.31 -0.52
N PRO A 57 24.60 -4.00 -0.14
CA PRO A 57 25.44 -4.81 -1.02
C PRO A 57 24.75 -6.12 -1.39
N ALA A 58 24.76 -6.42 -2.69
CA ALA A 58 24.22 -7.66 -3.23
C ALA A 58 25.35 -8.50 -3.84
N PRO A 59 25.30 -9.84 -3.75
CA PRO A 59 26.23 -10.71 -4.46
C PRO A 59 26.33 -10.35 -5.95
N SER A 60 27.52 -10.50 -6.54
CA SER A 60 27.72 -10.24 -7.96
C SER A 60 26.75 -11.06 -8.82
N GLY A 61 26.07 -10.40 -9.75
CA GLY A 61 25.07 -11.03 -10.62
C GLY A 61 23.67 -11.17 -10.03
N THR A 62 23.40 -10.64 -8.82
CA THR A 62 22.04 -10.57 -8.28
C THR A 62 21.15 -9.73 -9.19
N LYS A 63 20.17 -10.36 -9.84
CA LYS A 63 19.22 -9.69 -10.73
C LYS A 63 17.94 -9.28 -10.01
N SER A 64 17.26 -8.29 -10.58
CA SER A 64 15.85 -8.03 -10.29
C SER A 64 14.99 -9.24 -10.62
N ALA A 65 13.83 -9.34 -9.98
CA ALA A 65 12.86 -10.41 -10.24
C ALA A 65 11.46 -9.81 -10.40
N PRO A 66 10.68 -10.20 -11.43
CA PRO A 66 9.29 -9.77 -11.54
C PRO A 66 8.48 -10.18 -10.32
N VAL A 67 7.57 -9.32 -9.83
CA VAL A 67 6.64 -9.70 -8.74
C VAL A 67 5.72 -10.83 -9.19
N GLN A 68 5.38 -10.89 -10.49
CA GLN A 68 4.54 -11.95 -11.05
C GLN A 68 5.38 -13.02 -11.75
N GLY A 69 5.04 -14.30 -11.54
CA GLY A 69 5.64 -15.43 -12.26
C GLY A 69 7.06 -15.83 -11.83
N SER A 70 7.69 -15.13 -10.88
CA SER A 70 8.99 -15.50 -10.33
C SER A 70 8.87 -16.18 -8.96
N ALA A 71 9.86 -17.00 -8.60
CA ALA A 71 9.94 -17.63 -7.27
C ALA A 71 9.89 -16.63 -6.10
N PRO A 72 10.71 -15.55 -6.05
CA PRO A 72 10.56 -14.54 -5.01
C PRO A 72 9.22 -13.80 -5.13
N GLY A 73 8.72 -13.57 -6.34
CA GLY A 73 7.41 -13.00 -6.58
C GLY A 73 6.25 -13.80 -5.95
N ARG A 74 6.33 -15.14 -5.95
CA ARG A 74 5.34 -15.99 -5.26
C ARG A 74 5.35 -15.78 -3.75
N ALA A 75 6.54 -15.70 -3.14
CA ALA A 75 6.66 -15.39 -1.71
C ALA A 75 6.13 -13.98 -1.38
N PHE A 76 6.43 -13.01 -2.24
CA PHE A 76 5.93 -11.64 -2.12
C PHE A 76 4.40 -11.56 -2.22
N GLY A 77 3.78 -12.22 -3.21
CA GLY A 77 2.33 -12.20 -3.39
C GLY A 77 1.61 -12.95 -2.27
N ALA A 78 1.99 -14.20 -2.03
CA ALA A 78 1.31 -15.07 -1.07
C ALA A 78 1.59 -14.72 0.40
N GLN A 79 2.60 -13.87 0.67
CA GLN A 79 3.09 -13.57 2.02
C GLN A 79 3.41 -14.85 2.82
N GLN A 80 3.97 -15.84 2.14
CA GLN A 80 4.38 -17.13 2.71
C GLN A 80 5.75 -17.54 2.15
N PRO A 81 6.57 -18.28 2.91
CA PRO A 81 7.81 -18.83 2.40
C PRO A 81 7.61 -19.67 1.14
N TYR A 82 8.37 -19.38 0.09
CA TYR A 82 8.44 -20.19 -1.11
C TYR A 82 9.80 -20.86 -1.22
N VAL A 83 9.83 -22.16 -1.47
CA VAL A 83 11.05 -22.96 -1.44
C VAL A 83 11.29 -23.61 -2.80
N GLU A 84 12.49 -23.44 -3.33
CA GLU A 84 13.00 -24.18 -4.47
C GLU A 84 14.03 -25.21 -3.99
N GLU A 85 14.06 -26.36 -4.65
CA GLU A 85 15.02 -27.44 -4.40
C GLU A 85 15.88 -27.64 -5.65
N PRO A 86 16.99 -26.90 -5.80
CA PRO A 86 17.91 -27.10 -6.90
C PRO A 86 18.52 -28.51 -6.86
N ALA A 87 18.96 -29.00 -8.02
CA ALA A 87 19.52 -30.35 -8.17
C ALA A 87 20.84 -30.59 -7.40
N ASP A 88 21.44 -29.55 -6.81
CA ASP A 88 22.68 -29.61 -6.03
C ASP A 88 22.46 -30.02 -4.55
N GLY A 89 21.22 -30.37 -4.18
CA GLY A 89 20.86 -30.79 -2.82
C GLY A 89 20.81 -29.64 -1.81
N ARG A 90 20.87 -28.39 -2.27
CA ARG A 90 20.62 -27.20 -1.45
C ARG A 90 19.14 -26.85 -1.45
N VAL A 91 18.78 -25.89 -0.60
CA VAL A 91 17.44 -25.33 -0.51
C VAL A 91 17.55 -23.84 -0.78
N ARG A 92 16.76 -23.31 -1.72
CA ARG A 92 16.60 -21.87 -1.90
C ARG A 92 15.27 -21.43 -1.31
N ALA A 93 15.31 -20.69 -0.21
CA ALA A 93 14.13 -20.17 0.46
C ALA A 93 13.92 -18.70 0.11
N HIS A 94 12.70 -18.32 -0.23
CA HIS A 94 12.26 -16.95 -0.45
C HIS A 94 11.27 -16.59 0.65
N LEU A 95 11.64 -15.63 1.48
CA LEU A 95 10.92 -15.25 2.69
C LEU A 95 10.36 -13.84 2.50
N PRO A 96 9.05 -13.61 2.70
CA PRO A 96 8.48 -12.28 2.61
C PRO A 96 9.10 -11.37 3.68
N VAL A 97 9.46 -10.15 3.29
CA VAL A 97 9.87 -9.07 4.19
C VAL A 97 8.68 -8.13 4.29
N THR A 98 8.02 -8.13 5.45
CA THR A 98 6.72 -7.49 5.66
C THR A 98 6.63 -6.83 7.04
N VAL A 99 5.80 -5.79 7.17
CA VAL A 99 5.54 -5.09 8.43
C VAL A 99 4.06 -4.80 8.55
N ARG A 100 3.38 -5.47 9.48
CA ARG A 100 1.94 -5.24 9.78
C ARG A 100 1.03 -5.28 8.54
N GLY A 101 1.36 -6.17 7.60
CA GLY A 101 0.67 -6.31 6.31
C GLY A 101 1.30 -5.53 5.17
N ASP A 102 2.19 -4.56 5.43
CA ASP A 102 2.90 -3.84 4.37
C ASP A 102 4.03 -4.65 3.75
N ARG A 103 4.00 -4.78 2.43
CA ARG A 103 4.83 -5.72 1.68
C ARG A 103 6.05 -5.01 1.12
N LEU A 104 7.15 -5.10 1.85
CA LEU A 104 8.39 -4.38 1.53
C LEU A 104 9.22 -5.11 0.48
N GLY A 105 9.30 -6.44 0.55
CA GLY A 105 10.18 -7.19 -0.33
C GLY A 105 10.30 -8.68 0.01
N VAL A 106 11.44 -9.27 -0.37
CA VAL A 106 11.75 -10.69 -0.19
C VAL A 106 13.21 -10.87 0.17
N LEU A 107 13.46 -11.65 1.22
CA LEU A 107 14.77 -12.16 1.61
C LEU A 107 14.95 -13.55 1.01
N SER A 108 15.90 -13.70 0.09
CA SER A 108 16.20 -14.98 -0.54
C SER A 108 17.49 -15.57 0.02
N LEU A 109 17.44 -16.83 0.44
CA LEU A 109 18.52 -17.55 1.10
C LEU A 109 18.85 -18.82 0.33
N THR A 110 20.13 -19.16 0.23
CA THR A 110 20.56 -20.51 -0.16
C THR A 110 21.15 -21.20 1.06
N LEU A 111 20.55 -22.32 1.43
CA LEU A 111 20.83 -23.08 2.64
C LEU A 111 21.22 -24.53 2.28
N PRO A 112 21.96 -25.23 3.16
CA PRO A 112 22.08 -26.69 3.08
C PRO A 112 20.70 -27.38 3.17
N ALA A 113 20.58 -28.64 2.75
CA ALA A 113 19.32 -29.41 2.82
C ALA A 113 18.58 -29.32 4.17
N ARG A 114 19.33 -29.40 5.28
CA ARG A 114 18.79 -29.31 6.65
C ARG A 114 18.24 -27.93 7.02
N GLY A 115 18.58 -26.88 6.27
CA GLY A 115 18.09 -25.52 6.50
C GLY A 115 16.57 -25.38 6.37
N ARG A 116 15.90 -26.34 5.71
CA ARG A 116 14.44 -26.41 5.63
C ARG A 116 13.76 -26.48 7.01
N GLU A 117 14.44 -27.08 7.99
CA GLU A 117 13.94 -27.19 9.37
C GLU A 117 13.85 -25.83 10.09
N SER A 118 14.54 -24.79 9.58
CA SER A 118 14.59 -23.45 10.19
C SER A 118 13.70 -22.42 9.47
N LEU A 119 12.82 -22.83 8.54
CA LEU A 119 12.03 -21.87 7.74
C LEU A 119 11.11 -20.96 8.57
N ALA A 120 10.47 -21.49 9.61
CA ALA A 120 9.61 -20.69 10.50
C ALA A 120 10.44 -19.60 11.20
N GLU A 121 11.57 -19.98 11.80
CA GLU A 121 12.50 -19.06 12.45
C GLU A 121 13.06 -18.00 11.48
N LEU A 122 13.42 -18.40 10.26
CA LEU A 122 13.91 -17.49 9.24
C LEU A 122 12.82 -16.52 8.76
N THR A 123 11.55 -16.94 8.79
CA THR A 123 10.41 -16.07 8.47
C THR A 123 10.26 -14.98 9.53
N GLU A 124 10.34 -15.34 10.81
CA GLU A 124 10.36 -14.37 11.92
C GLU A 124 11.55 -13.39 11.79
N LEU A 125 12.71 -13.86 11.31
CA LEU A 125 13.84 -12.97 11.02
C LEU A 125 13.59 -12.02 9.85
N ALA A 126 12.88 -12.46 8.81
CA ALA A 126 12.52 -11.62 7.68
C ALA A 126 11.50 -10.54 8.07
N GLU A 127 10.57 -10.87 8.97
CA GLU A 127 9.65 -9.90 9.59
C GLU A 127 10.39 -8.90 10.49
N LEU A 128 11.35 -9.36 11.29
CA LEU A 128 12.19 -8.48 12.10
C LEU A 128 13.02 -7.54 11.23
N LEU A 129 13.60 -8.05 10.14
CA LEU A 129 14.28 -7.21 9.14
C LEU A 129 13.32 -6.15 8.58
N GLY A 130 12.07 -6.52 8.27
CA GLY A 130 11.06 -5.57 7.82
C GLY A 130 10.90 -4.40 8.79
N HIS A 131 10.76 -4.68 10.08
CA HIS A 131 10.62 -3.64 11.10
C HIS A 131 11.84 -2.72 11.17
N GLU A 132 13.04 -3.29 11.10
CA GLU A 132 14.30 -2.52 11.16
C GLU A 132 14.52 -1.69 9.87
N LEU A 133 14.09 -2.18 8.71
CA LEU A 133 14.12 -1.41 7.46
C LEU A 133 13.24 -0.15 7.54
N VAL A 134 12.02 -0.27 8.07
CA VAL A 134 11.11 0.88 8.24
C VAL A 134 11.72 1.93 9.18
N VAL A 135 12.43 1.50 10.22
CA VAL A 135 13.15 2.43 11.11
C VAL A 135 14.33 3.08 10.38
N ALA A 136 15.12 2.27 9.66
CA ALA A 136 16.33 2.72 8.98
C ALA A 136 16.09 3.66 7.79
N GLU A 137 14.94 3.57 7.11
CA GLU A 137 14.58 4.48 6.00
C GLU A 137 14.58 5.96 6.40
N ARG A 138 14.46 6.28 7.70
CA ARG A 138 14.57 7.66 8.21
C ARG A 138 15.98 8.22 8.20
N ASP A 139 16.98 7.35 8.24
CA ASP A 139 18.38 7.69 8.44
C ASP A 139 19.25 7.43 7.20
N THR A 140 18.71 6.76 6.18
CA THR A 140 19.44 6.47 4.94
C THR A 140 18.54 6.36 3.72
N ASP A 141 19.01 6.93 2.60
CA ASP A 141 18.36 6.79 1.29
C ASP A 141 18.63 5.43 0.62
N LEU A 142 19.41 4.53 1.22
CA LEU A 142 19.82 3.27 0.60
C LEU A 142 18.60 2.48 0.08
N TYR A 143 17.57 2.32 0.91
CA TYR A 143 16.39 1.53 0.58
C TYR A 143 15.45 2.26 -0.38
N ALA A 144 15.27 3.56 -0.19
CA ALA A 144 14.52 4.41 -1.12
C ALA A 144 15.16 4.43 -2.52
N ARG A 145 16.49 4.40 -2.61
CA ARG A 145 17.24 4.27 -3.87
C ARG A 145 17.13 2.87 -4.46
N ALA A 146 17.22 1.83 -3.63
CA ALA A 146 17.14 0.44 -4.10
C ALA A 146 15.76 0.09 -4.68
N ARG A 147 14.69 0.74 -4.21
CA ARG A 147 13.31 0.56 -4.69
C ARG A 147 13.00 1.26 -6.01
N ARG A 148 13.93 2.05 -6.55
CA ARG A 148 13.71 2.79 -7.80
C ARG A 148 14.09 1.94 -9.01
N LYS A 149 13.07 1.47 -9.74
CA LYS A 149 13.27 0.89 -11.09
C LYS A 149 13.75 1.97 -12.07
N GLU A 150 13.22 3.18 -11.91
CA GLU A 150 13.54 4.39 -12.65
C GLU A 150 13.47 5.63 -11.74
N ARG A 151 13.88 6.79 -12.27
CA ARG A 151 13.90 8.03 -11.49
C ARG A 151 12.47 8.57 -11.34
N LEU A 152 12.05 8.84 -10.10
CA LEU A 152 10.82 9.58 -9.81
C LEU A 152 10.90 11.02 -10.36
N THR A 153 9.79 11.55 -10.89
CA THR A 153 9.62 13.00 -11.02
C THR A 153 9.58 13.65 -9.64
N LEU A 154 9.77 14.98 -9.56
CA LEU A 154 9.68 15.68 -8.27
C LEU A 154 8.28 15.57 -7.66
N ALA A 155 7.23 15.72 -8.49
CA ALA A 155 5.84 15.51 -8.08
C ALA A 155 5.64 14.11 -7.49
N ALA A 156 6.15 13.08 -8.17
CA ALA A 156 6.05 11.71 -7.69
C ALA A 156 6.80 11.50 -6.37
N GLU A 157 7.99 12.10 -6.21
CA GLU A 157 8.73 12.10 -4.94
C GLU A 157 7.91 12.69 -3.79
N MET A 158 7.30 13.86 -4.00
CA MET A 158 6.48 14.55 -2.99
C MET A 158 5.29 13.70 -2.57
N GLN A 159 4.58 13.12 -3.54
CA GLN A 159 3.40 12.30 -3.30
C GLN A 159 3.76 11.02 -2.55
N TRP A 160 4.81 10.31 -2.96
CA TRP A 160 5.27 9.10 -2.25
C TRP A 160 5.74 9.38 -0.81
N GLN A 161 6.30 10.56 -0.54
CA GLN A 161 6.67 10.97 0.82
C GLN A 161 5.44 11.34 1.68
N LEU A 162 4.34 11.72 1.05
CA LEU A 162 3.10 12.08 1.73
C LEU A 162 2.28 10.85 2.14
N LEU A 163 2.32 9.78 1.33
CA LEU A 163 1.54 8.56 1.50
C LEU A 163 1.86 7.80 2.81
N PRO A 164 0.85 7.16 3.44
CA PRO A 164 1.08 6.19 4.51
C PRO A 164 1.61 4.86 3.93
N ALA A 165 1.73 3.83 4.76
CA ALA A 165 2.04 2.49 4.26
C ALA A 165 0.96 2.00 3.28
N ARG A 166 1.35 1.24 2.25
CA ARG A 166 0.44 0.85 1.15
C ARG A 166 -0.53 -0.26 1.54
N SER A 167 -0.24 -0.97 2.62
CA SER A 167 -1.12 -2.01 3.12
C SER A 167 -1.04 -2.13 4.64
N CYS A 168 -2.12 -2.58 5.25
CA CYS A 168 -2.21 -2.84 6.67
C CYS A 168 -3.19 -3.98 6.92
N ALA A 169 -2.89 -4.87 7.86
CA ALA A 169 -3.81 -5.90 8.29
C ALA A 169 -3.97 -5.89 9.82
N ARG A 170 -5.22 -5.97 10.26
CA ARG A 170 -5.65 -6.20 11.65
C ARG A 170 -6.67 -7.33 11.69
N GLU A 171 -7.14 -7.69 12.88
CA GLU A 171 -8.15 -8.74 13.03
C GLU A 171 -9.49 -8.32 12.38
N GLU A 172 -9.82 -7.04 12.45
CA GLU A 172 -11.08 -6.47 11.99
C GLU A 172 -11.09 -6.16 10.49
N TYR A 173 -9.92 -5.92 9.89
CA TYR A 173 -9.82 -5.49 8.49
C TYR A 173 -8.47 -5.78 7.83
N ALA A 174 -8.44 -5.79 6.50
CA ALA A 174 -7.22 -5.69 5.72
C ALA A 174 -7.34 -4.60 4.64
N LEU A 175 -6.35 -3.73 4.53
CA LEU A 175 -6.29 -2.62 3.59
C LEU A 175 -5.12 -2.81 2.62
N GLY A 176 -5.35 -2.47 1.35
CA GLY A 176 -4.34 -2.38 0.31
C GLY A 176 -4.60 -1.19 -0.61
N ALA A 177 -3.56 -0.49 -1.03
CA ALA A 177 -3.65 0.65 -1.92
C ALA A 177 -2.52 0.65 -2.95
N GLN A 178 -2.81 1.15 -4.15
CA GLN A 178 -1.82 1.34 -5.21
C GLN A 178 -2.20 2.51 -6.11
N LEU A 179 -1.17 3.25 -6.53
CA LEU A 179 -1.24 4.36 -7.49
C LEU A 179 -0.50 3.99 -8.79
N GLU A 180 -1.05 4.41 -9.94
CA GLU A 180 -0.45 4.30 -11.28
C GLU A 180 -0.63 5.63 -12.04
N PRO A 181 0.39 6.20 -12.71
CA PRO A 181 1.76 5.70 -12.78
C PRO A 181 2.50 5.87 -11.45
N ALA A 182 3.42 4.95 -11.15
CA ALA A 182 4.17 5.01 -9.90
C ALA A 182 5.35 5.99 -9.95
N TYR A 183 5.82 6.37 -11.15
CA TYR A 183 7.05 7.17 -11.33
C TYR A 183 6.82 8.59 -11.88
N ALA A 184 5.60 8.86 -12.31
CA ALA A 184 5.05 10.17 -12.59
C ALA A 184 3.70 10.21 -11.86
N ILE A 185 3.39 11.30 -11.16
CA ILE A 185 2.15 11.41 -10.37
C ILE A 185 1.50 12.75 -10.70
N PHE A 186 0.17 12.76 -10.68
CA PHE A 186 -0.67 13.94 -10.81
C PHE A 186 -1.27 14.28 -9.43
N GLY A 187 -2.60 14.26 -9.28
CA GLY A 187 -3.31 14.73 -8.10
C GLY A 187 -3.69 13.66 -7.08
N ASP A 188 -3.72 12.39 -7.48
CA ASP A 188 -4.28 11.31 -6.68
C ASP A 188 -3.41 10.96 -5.46
N ASN A 189 -4.07 10.77 -4.31
CA ASN A 189 -3.43 10.35 -3.06
C ASN A 189 -4.41 9.60 -2.15
N PHE A 190 -3.88 8.84 -1.20
CA PHE A 190 -4.67 8.27 -0.12
C PHE A 190 -3.96 8.45 1.22
N ASP A 191 -4.73 8.58 2.29
CA ASP A 191 -4.22 8.52 3.66
C ASP A 191 -5.07 7.56 4.48
N TRP A 192 -4.48 6.99 5.52
CA TRP A 192 -5.25 6.22 6.49
C TRP A 192 -4.61 6.27 7.86
N GLU A 193 -5.43 6.09 8.88
CA GLU A 193 -5.03 6.00 10.27
C GLU A 193 -5.88 4.95 10.98
N ALA A 194 -5.26 4.21 11.90
CA ALA A 194 -5.95 3.17 12.65
C ALA A 194 -5.66 3.32 14.13
N SER A 195 -6.66 3.83 14.87
CA SER A 195 -6.64 3.98 16.32
C SER A 195 -7.06 2.67 16.99
N ALA A 196 -7.39 2.70 18.28
CA ALA A 196 -7.91 1.53 18.99
C ALA A 196 -9.35 1.19 18.57
N ASP A 197 -10.13 2.21 18.20
CA ASP A 197 -11.58 2.10 18.00
C ASP A 197 -12.03 2.54 16.60
N GLN A 198 -11.17 3.20 15.83
CA GLN A 198 -11.51 3.77 14.53
C GLN A 198 -10.48 3.42 13.46
N LEU A 199 -10.95 3.28 12.22
CA LEU A 199 -10.16 3.30 11.01
C LEU A 199 -10.62 4.48 10.14
N LEU A 200 -9.74 5.45 9.94
CA LEU A 200 -9.96 6.55 9.01
C LEU A 200 -9.27 6.26 7.69
N VAL A 201 -9.95 6.53 6.57
CA VAL A 201 -9.43 6.42 5.20
C VAL A 201 -9.82 7.68 4.44
N TYR A 202 -8.84 8.31 3.79
CA TYR A 202 -9.05 9.40 2.84
C TYR A 202 -8.57 8.94 1.47
N VAL A 203 -9.34 9.25 0.44
CA VAL A 203 -8.93 9.11 -0.96
C VAL A 203 -9.18 10.44 -1.62
N THR A 204 -8.15 11.02 -2.23
CA THR A 204 -8.18 12.39 -2.72
C THR A 204 -7.74 12.46 -4.17
N ASN A 205 -8.34 13.35 -4.95
CA ASN A 205 -7.85 13.75 -6.27
C ASN A 205 -7.66 15.27 -6.31
N GLY A 206 -6.41 15.72 -6.42
CA GLY A 206 -6.04 17.12 -6.53
C GLY A 206 -6.13 17.64 -7.96
N MET A 207 -6.81 18.76 -8.17
CA MET A 207 -6.84 19.42 -9.46
C MET A 207 -5.44 19.76 -9.99
N GLY A 208 -5.24 19.53 -11.29
CA GLY A 208 -4.05 19.93 -12.04
C GLY A 208 -3.07 18.79 -12.26
N GLU A 209 -1.82 19.13 -12.60
CA GLU A 209 -0.78 18.13 -12.85
C GLU A 209 0.57 18.53 -12.23
N GLY A 210 1.43 17.53 -12.03
CA GLY A 210 2.79 17.74 -11.60
C GLY A 210 2.92 18.37 -10.22
N ILE A 211 3.77 19.40 -10.11
CA ILE A 211 4.16 19.99 -8.83
C ILE A 211 3.00 20.74 -8.18
N GLU A 212 2.18 21.45 -8.96
CA GLU A 212 1.05 22.22 -8.42
C GLU A 212 -0.02 21.31 -7.81
N ALA A 213 -0.37 20.23 -8.51
CA ALA A 213 -1.26 19.19 -7.96
C ALA A 213 -0.67 18.57 -6.69
N SER A 214 0.64 18.30 -6.67
CA SER A 214 1.31 17.76 -5.49
C SER A 214 1.30 18.71 -4.29
N LEU A 215 1.41 20.03 -4.51
CA LEU A 215 1.33 21.05 -3.45
C LEU A 215 -0.10 21.17 -2.91
N LEU A 216 -1.09 21.19 -3.81
CA LEU A 216 -2.51 21.20 -3.47
C LEU A 216 -2.90 20.00 -2.61
N THR A 217 -2.58 18.79 -3.08
CA THR A 217 -2.82 17.54 -2.35
C THR A 217 -2.04 17.51 -1.03
N SER A 218 -0.81 18.00 -1.01
CA SER A 218 -0.03 18.12 0.24
C SER A 218 -0.69 19.04 1.26
N LEU A 219 -1.20 20.21 0.85
CA LEU A 219 -1.89 21.13 1.75
C LEU A 219 -3.17 20.47 2.30
N GLY A 220 -4.00 19.89 1.43
CA GLY A 220 -5.25 19.26 1.84
C GLY A 220 -5.04 18.05 2.77
N ILE A 221 -4.16 17.11 2.43
CA ILE A 221 -3.85 15.96 3.30
C ILE A 221 -3.31 16.42 4.66
N ASN A 222 -2.42 17.44 4.70
CA ASN A 222 -1.91 17.93 5.97
C ASN A 222 -2.96 18.69 6.79
N ALA A 223 -3.89 19.40 6.15
CA ALA A 223 -5.02 20.02 6.83
C ALA A 223 -5.96 18.96 7.44
N LEU A 224 -6.30 17.92 6.68
CA LEU A 224 -7.07 16.76 7.16
C LEU A 224 -6.38 16.06 8.33
N ARG A 225 -5.06 15.78 8.20
CA ARG A 225 -4.25 15.20 9.28
C ARG A 225 -4.20 16.08 10.52
N ASN A 226 -4.14 17.40 10.35
CA ASN A 226 -4.13 18.36 11.46
C ASN A 226 -5.45 18.30 12.23
N ALA A 227 -6.59 18.39 11.54
CA ALA A 227 -7.91 18.28 12.15
C ALA A 227 -8.14 16.91 12.80
N ARG A 228 -7.77 15.81 12.11
CA ARG A 228 -7.81 14.45 12.66
C ARG A 228 -7.06 14.33 13.99
N ARG A 229 -5.82 14.84 14.05
CA ARG A 229 -4.98 14.80 15.26
C ARG A 229 -5.49 15.71 16.39
N ALA A 230 -6.39 16.63 16.08
CA ALA A 230 -7.13 17.41 17.07
C ALA A 230 -8.42 16.71 17.57
N GLY A 231 -8.71 15.49 17.09
CA GLY A 231 -9.88 14.71 17.51
C GLY A 231 -11.21 15.22 16.93
N ILE A 232 -11.14 15.92 15.81
CA ILE A 232 -12.29 16.56 15.16
C ILE A 232 -13.05 15.52 14.31
N PRO A 233 -14.41 15.53 14.27
CA PRO A 233 -15.20 14.64 13.40
C PRO A 233 -14.94 14.85 11.90
N ILE A 234 -15.22 13.84 11.06
CA ILE A 234 -14.84 13.86 9.63
C ILE A 234 -15.47 15.00 8.82
N GLU A 235 -16.70 15.41 9.12
CA GLU A 235 -17.36 16.54 8.47
C GLU A 235 -16.65 17.87 8.77
N ASP A 236 -16.25 18.07 10.02
CA ASP A 236 -15.52 19.25 10.46
C ASP A 236 -14.05 19.21 10.00
N GLN A 237 -13.47 18.01 9.84
CA GLN A 237 -12.16 17.85 9.19
C GLN A 237 -12.22 18.34 7.74
N ALA A 238 -13.28 17.97 7.00
CA ALA A 238 -13.50 18.43 5.63
C ALA A 238 -13.66 19.96 5.58
N ALA A 239 -14.48 20.54 6.47
CA ALA A 239 -14.67 21.99 6.54
C ALA A 239 -13.38 22.76 6.86
N LEU A 240 -12.54 22.27 7.78
CA LEU A 240 -11.26 22.91 8.10
C LEU A 240 -10.24 22.79 6.96
N ALA A 241 -10.23 21.66 6.25
CA ALA A 241 -9.39 21.48 5.07
C ALA A 241 -9.86 22.36 3.89
N ASP A 242 -11.18 22.48 3.69
CA ASP A 242 -11.80 23.41 2.74
C ASP A 242 -11.35 24.85 3.00
N GLN A 243 -11.45 25.33 4.24
CA GLN A 243 -10.99 26.67 4.63
C GLN A 243 -9.49 26.88 4.37
N ALA A 244 -8.65 25.89 4.68
CA ALA A 244 -7.21 26.00 4.45
C ALA A 244 -6.87 26.08 2.95
N LEU A 245 -7.54 25.27 2.13
CA LEU A 245 -7.39 25.26 0.69
C LEU A 245 -7.92 26.54 0.05
N TYR A 246 -9.12 26.99 0.43
CA TYR A 246 -9.71 28.22 -0.07
C TYR A 246 -8.87 29.45 0.32
N ALA A 247 -8.34 29.51 1.54
CA ALA A 247 -7.50 30.61 1.98
C ALA A 247 -6.24 30.78 1.12
N HIS A 248 -5.69 29.66 0.61
CA HIS A 248 -4.51 29.65 -0.25
C HIS A 248 -4.85 29.87 -1.73
N TYR A 249 -5.83 29.14 -2.26
CA TYR A 249 -6.12 29.06 -3.71
C TYR A 249 -7.33 29.89 -4.17
N ARG A 250 -8.18 30.36 -3.26
CA ARG A 250 -9.35 31.22 -3.56
C ARG A 250 -10.31 30.63 -4.61
N GLY A 251 -10.47 29.31 -4.61
CA GLY A 251 -11.30 28.59 -5.58
C GLY A 251 -10.64 28.32 -6.94
N GLU A 252 -9.41 28.81 -7.18
CA GLU A 252 -8.68 28.55 -8.44
C GLU A 252 -8.20 27.10 -8.55
N ALA A 253 -7.97 26.44 -7.42
CA ALA A 253 -7.66 25.02 -7.32
C ALA A 253 -8.41 24.41 -6.13
N HIS A 254 -8.86 23.17 -6.29
CA HIS A 254 -9.63 22.44 -5.28
C HIS A 254 -9.26 20.97 -5.24
N LEU A 255 -9.55 20.34 -4.10
CA LEU A 255 -9.24 18.95 -3.82
C LEU A 255 -10.53 18.17 -3.63
N SER A 256 -10.80 17.21 -4.50
CA SER A 256 -11.91 16.29 -4.27
C SER A 256 -11.48 15.21 -3.28
N VAL A 257 -12.34 14.87 -2.33
CA VAL A 257 -12.00 13.93 -1.25
C VAL A 257 -13.18 13.05 -0.87
N LEU A 258 -12.91 11.76 -0.71
CA LEU A 258 -13.78 10.83 -0.01
C LEU A 258 -13.19 10.54 1.38
N LEU A 259 -13.88 10.97 2.43
CA LEU A 259 -13.50 10.73 3.82
C LEU A 259 -14.34 9.62 4.41
N VAL A 260 -13.70 8.63 5.01
CA VAL A 260 -14.36 7.49 5.66
C VAL A 260 -13.83 7.32 7.07
N ASP A 261 -14.73 7.15 8.04
CA ASP A 261 -14.44 6.78 9.43
C ASP A 261 -15.26 5.54 9.81
N ILE A 262 -14.59 4.46 10.16
CA ILE A 262 -15.19 3.17 10.52
C ILE A 262 -14.96 2.90 12.00
N GLU A 263 -16.05 2.79 12.76
CA GLU A 263 -16.03 2.33 14.14
C GLU A 263 -15.75 0.81 14.18
N LEU A 264 -14.58 0.43 14.70
CA LEU A 264 -14.06 -0.92 14.63
C LEU A 264 -14.91 -1.95 15.39
N SER A 265 -15.62 -1.50 16.44
CA SER A 265 -16.43 -2.38 17.28
C SER A 265 -17.77 -2.78 16.66
N THR A 266 -18.35 -1.92 15.81
CA THR A 266 -19.71 -2.11 15.27
C THR A 266 -19.74 -2.25 13.74
N GLY A 267 -18.72 -1.76 13.05
CA GLY A 267 -18.77 -1.58 11.59
C GLY A 267 -19.63 -0.39 11.15
N ARG A 268 -20.05 0.50 12.08
CA ARG A 268 -20.68 1.77 11.70
C ARG A 268 -19.66 2.61 10.95
N MET A 269 -20.00 2.97 9.72
CA MET A 269 -19.17 3.76 8.82
C MET A 269 -19.82 5.11 8.59
N ARG A 270 -19.05 6.19 8.74
CA ARG A 270 -19.42 7.55 8.36
C ARG A 270 -18.63 7.94 7.13
N VAL A 271 -19.29 8.58 6.17
CA VAL A 271 -18.69 8.94 4.88
C VAL A 271 -19.05 10.37 4.48
N VAL A 272 -18.06 11.14 4.02
CA VAL A 272 -18.26 12.43 3.35
C VAL A 272 -17.69 12.32 1.94
N ASP A 273 -18.54 12.56 0.93
CA ASP A 273 -18.15 12.65 -0.47
C ASP A 273 -18.07 14.13 -0.88
N ALA A 274 -16.86 14.69 -0.83
CA ALA A 274 -16.55 16.04 -1.31
C ALA A 274 -16.06 16.00 -2.77
N GLY A 275 -16.85 15.38 -3.67
CA GLY A 275 -16.74 15.58 -5.12
C GLY A 275 -16.01 14.49 -5.91
N SER A 276 -15.95 13.24 -5.43
CA SER A 276 -15.23 12.06 -5.99
C SER A 276 -13.78 11.92 -5.52
N PRO A 277 -13.37 10.80 -4.91
CA PRO A 277 -13.39 9.45 -5.52
C PRO A 277 -14.63 8.60 -5.24
N ARG A 278 -14.90 7.56 -6.06
CA ARG A 278 -16.07 6.68 -5.91
C ARG A 278 -15.85 5.59 -4.87
N LEU A 279 -16.89 5.30 -4.09
CA LEU A 279 -16.94 4.16 -3.16
C LEU A 279 -17.83 3.03 -3.73
N LEU A 280 -17.25 1.85 -3.91
CA LEU A 280 -17.98 0.64 -4.27
C LEU A 280 -17.99 -0.34 -3.09
N LEU A 281 -19.09 -1.05 -2.93
CA LEU A 281 -19.28 -2.10 -1.95
C LEU A 281 -19.51 -3.44 -2.67
N LEU A 282 -18.66 -4.41 -2.37
CA LEU A 282 -18.86 -5.81 -2.71
C LEU A 282 -19.44 -6.54 -1.48
N ARG A 283 -20.70 -6.96 -1.60
CA ARG A 283 -21.41 -7.75 -0.58
C ARG A 283 -22.11 -8.91 -1.26
N ASP A 284 -21.98 -10.12 -0.72
CA ASP A 284 -22.60 -11.34 -1.28
C ASP A 284 -22.31 -11.56 -2.78
N ARG A 285 -21.09 -11.21 -3.22
CA ARG A 285 -20.63 -11.21 -4.62
C ARG A 285 -21.35 -10.24 -5.55
N VAL A 286 -22.15 -9.33 -5.01
CA VAL A 286 -22.76 -8.22 -5.74
C VAL A 286 -21.93 -6.98 -5.49
N LEU A 287 -21.37 -6.42 -6.57
CA LEU A 287 -20.71 -5.13 -6.54
C LEU A 287 -21.74 -4.03 -6.81
N SER A 288 -21.77 -3.01 -5.96
CA SER A 288 -22.65 -1.84 -6.12
C SER A 288 -21.90 -0.56 -5.82
N LEU A 289 -22.26 0.53 -6.50
CA LEU A 289 -21.84 1.87 -6.12
C LEU A 289 -22.59 2.24 -4.83
N VAL A 290 -21.88 2.79 -3.85
CA VAL A 290 -22.51 3.33 -2.66
C VAL A 290 -23.14 4.67 -3.04
N ASP A 291 -24.45 4.78 -2.87
CA ASP A 291 -25.20 6.00 -3.15
C ASP A 291 -24.92 7.01 -2.04
N LEU A 292 -24.23 8.11 -2.39
CA LEU A 292 -23.82 9.17 -1.49
C LEU A 292 -24.25 10.50 -2.08
N ASP A 293 -24.78 11.38 -1.23
CA ASP A 293 -24.98 12.78 -1.58
C ASP A 293 -23.63 13.45 -1.85
N ALA A 294 -23.35 13.73 -3.13
CA ALA A 294 -22.15 14.42 -3.57
C ALA A 294 -22.15 15.89 -3.10
N GLN A 295 -21.06 16.28 -2.45
CA GLN A 295 -20.83 17.62 -1.92
C GLN A 295 -19.68 18.31 -2.68
N LEU A 296 -19.47 19.59 -2.42
CA LEU A 296 -18.50 20.40 -3.17
C LEU A 296 -17.05 20.04 -2.82
N PRO A 297 -16.14 19.96 -3.80
CA PRO A 297 -14.71 19.77 -3.54
C PRO A 297 -14.14 20.79 -2.55
N LEU A 298 -13.17 20.34 -1.75
CA LEU A 298 -12.54 21.17 -0.73
C LEU A 298 -11.79 22.33 -1.38
N GLY A 299 -12.01 23.54 -0.89
CA GLY A 299 -11.38 24.77 -1.35
C GLY A 299 -12.02 25.39 -2.58
N MET A 300 -13.11 24.81 -3.11
CA MET A 300 -13.80 25.33 -4.29
C MET A 300 -14.58 26.62 -3.96
N PHE A 301 -15.19 26.68 -2.78
CA PHE A 301 -15.93 27.84 -2.29
C PHE A 301 -15.56 28.12 -0.83
N GLU A 302 -15.83 29.34 -0.36
CA GLU A 302 -15.60 29.71 1.04
C GLU A 302 -16.74 29.15 1.90
N GLU A 303 -16.40 28.66 3.10
CA GLU A 303 -17.36 28.19 4.11
C GLU A 303 -18.30 27.07 3.61
N THR A 304 -17.74 26.06 2.93
CA THR A 304 -18.54 24.90 2.50
C THR A 304 -18.95 24.04 3.70
N ASP A 305 -20.26 23.79 3.84
CA ASP A 305 -20.79 22.87 4.84
C ASP A 305 -20.73 21.42 4.35
N TYR A 306 -20.16 20.55 5.19
CA TYR A 306 -20.05 19.11 4.90
C TYR A 306 -20.94 18.28 5.84
N VAL A 307 -21.54 17.22 5.30
CA VAL A 307 -22.44 16.31 6.04
C VAL A 307 -21.98 14.88 5.87
N ALA A 308 -21.76 14.20 6.99
CA ALA A 308 -21.46 12.78 7.00
C ALA A 308 -22.72 11.93 6.82
N GLN A 309 -22.63 10.92 5.96
CA GLN A 309 -23.65 9.91 5.73
C GLN A 309 -23.25 8.61 6.44
N GLU A 310 -24.23 7.88 6.99
CA GLU A 310 -23.97 6.68 7.77
C GLU A 310 -24.37 5.40 7.04
N LEU A 311 -23.49 4.41 7.10
CA LEU A 311 -23.68 3.06 6.58
C LEU A 311 -23.21 2.03 7.62
N THR A 312 -23.60 0.77 7.45
CA THR A 312 -23.14 -0.33 8.30
C THR A 312 -22.45 -1.40 7.46
N LEU A 313 -21.19 -1.67 7.80
CA LEU A 313 -20.41 -2.76 7.23
C LEU A 313 -20.74 -4.08 7.94
N LEU A 314 -20.90 -5.12 7.15
CA LEU A 314 -21.12 -6.49 7.60
C LEU A 314 -19.82 -7.30 7.39
N PRO A 315 -19.45 -8.20 8.32
CA PRO A 315 -18.33 -9.10 8.12
C PRO A 315 -18.37 -9.79 6.75
N GLY A 316 -17.28 -9.70 6.01
CA GLY A 316 -17.16 -10.19 4.62
C GLY A 316 -17.36 -9.12 3.55
N ASP A 317 -17.80 -7.92 3.93
CA ASP A 317 -17.85 -6.77 3.02
C ASP A 317 -16.46 -6.38 2.53
N ARG A 318 -16.40 -5.95 1.27
CA ARG A 318 -15.20 -5.37 0.68
C ARG A 318 -15.54 -4.00 0.09
N LEU A 319 -14.83 -2.97 0.55
CA LEU A 319 -14.90 -1.62 0.01
C LEU A 319 -13.80 -1.38 -1.00
N LEU A 320 -14.16 -0.76 -2.13
CA LEU A 320 -13.24 -0.33 -3.18
C LEU A 320 -13.39 1.17 -3.36
N PHE A 321 -12.28 1.88 -3.25
CA PHE A 321 -12.18 3.29 -3.53
C PHE A 321 -11.44 3.44 -4.84
N VAL A 322 -12.04 4.15 -5.79
CA VAL A 322 -11.45 4.33 -7.12
C VAL A 322 -11.52 5.79 -7.53
N SER A 323 -10.38 6.35 -7.94
CA SER A 323 -10.34 7.67 -8.56
C SER A 323 -10.96 7.66 -9.96
N ASP A 324 -11.13 8.85 -10.51
CA ASP A 324 -11.63 9.07 -11.87
C ASP A 324 -10.69 8.54 -12.93
N GLY A 325 -9.37 8.54 -12.72
CA GLY A 325 -8.44 7.86 -13.63
C GLY A 325 -8.59 6.34 -13.69
N VAL A 326 -9.45 5.73 -12.85
CA VAL A 326 -9.85 4.32 -12.99
C VAL A 326 -11.16 4.18 -13.79
N HIS A 327 -12.20 4.93 -13.43
CA HIS A 327 -13.53 4.76 -14.04
C HIS A 327 -13.76 5.63 -15.29
N GLY A 328 -12.93 6.65 -15.52
CA GLY A 328 -12.98 7.59 -16.64
C GLY A 328 -12.24 7.13 -17.90
N VAL A 329 -11.39 6.09 -17.80
CA VAL A 329 -10.57 5.61 -18.93
C VAL A 329 -11.45 5.07 -20.04
N ALA A 330 -11.30 5.56 -21.27
CA ALA A 330 -12.01 4.99 -22.43
C ALA A 330 -11.21 3.85 -23.09
N ALA A 331 -11.93 2.83 -23.57
CA ALA A 331 -11.42 1.83 -24.50
C ALA A 331 -11.06 2.49 -25.85
N PRO A 332 -10.22 1.85 -26.69
CA PRO A 332 -9.96 2.30 -28.06
C PRO A 332 -11.22 2.46 -28.93
N GLY A 333 -12.35 1.87 -28.53
CA GLY A 333 -13.66 2.02 -29.17
C GLY A 333 -14.58 3.10 -28.58
N GLY A 334 -14.12 3.86 -27.58
CA GLY A 334 -14.87 4.97 -26.96
C GLY A 334 -15.79 4.58 -25.79
N GLU A 335 -15.91 3.30 -25.45
CA GLU A 335 -16.62 2.86 -24.24
C GLU A 335 -15.74 3.15 -23.02
N SER A 336 -16.25 3.88 -22.02
CA SER A 336 -15.58 3.99 -20.72
C SER A 336 -15.31 2.58 -20.15
N TYR A 337 -14.20 2.42 -19.43
CA TYR A 337 -13.83 1.25 -18.62
C TYR A 337 -15.06 0.81 -17.83
N GLY A 338 -15.84 1.78 -17.36
CA GLY A 338 -17.23 1.60 -17.01
C GLY A 338 -17.42 0.67 -15.83
N GLU A 339 -18.64 0.64 -15.30
CA GLU A 339 -18.98 -0.21 -14.17
C GLU A 339 -18.78 -1.70 -14.50
N HIS A 340 -18.96 -2.09 -15.76
CA HIS A 340 -18.84 -3.47 -16.21
C HIS A 340 -17.38 -3.98 -16.27
N ALA A 341 -16.40 -3.20 -16.75
CA ALA A 341 -15.01 -3.70 -16.74
C ALA A 341 -14.43 -3.68 -15.32
N LEU A 342 -14.79 -2.68 -14.51
CA LEU A 342 -14.44 -2.64 -13.09
C LEU A 342 -15.04 -3.83 -12.34
N ALA A 343 -16.33 -4.14 -12.55
CA ALA A 343 -16.98 -5.32 -11.97
C ALA A 343 -16.31 -6.63 -12.40
N ARG A 344 -15.89 -6.76 -13.66
CA ARG A 344 -15.13 -7.94 -14.12
C ARG A 344 -13.75 -8.03 -13.48
N ALA A 345 -13.02 -6.92 -13.40
CA ALA A 345 -11.69 -6.87 -12.78
C ALA A 345 -11.78 -7.27 -11.31
N LEU A 346 -12.79 -6.76 -10.60
CA LEU A 346 -13.06 -7.09 -9.20
C LEU A 346 -13.56 -8.52 -9.02
N GLY A 347 -14.40 -9.02 -9.92
CA GLY A 347 -14.80 -10.43 -9.95
C GLY A 347 -13.60 -11.37 -10.07
N ASN A 348 -12.63 -11.02 -10.91
CA ASN A 348 -11.38 -11.78 -11.06
C ASN A 348 -10.44 -11.63 -9.86
N ALA A 349 -10.53 -10.52 -9.13
CA ALA A 349 -9.75 -10.24 -7.92
C ALA A 349 -10.47 -10.64 -6.62
N ALA A 350 -11.66 -11.23 -6.69
CA ALA A 350 -12.51 -11.49 -5.52
C ALA A 350 -11.86 -12.39 -4.48
N LEU A 351 -10.98 -13.31 -4.91
CA LEU A 351 -10.24 -14.22 -4.03
C LEU A 351 -8.84 -13.72 -3.64
N LEU A 352 -8.43 -12.55 -4.17
CA LEU A 352 -7.16 -11.96 -3.80
C LEU A 352 -7.27 -11.28 -2.43
N PRO A 353 -6.21 -11.32 -1.61
CA PRO A 353 -6.11 -10.48 -0.41
C PRO A 353 -6.26 -8.99 -0.77
N ALA A 354 -6.82 -8.18 0.13
CA ALA A 354 -6.98 -6.72 -0.08
C ALA A 354 -5.71 -6.04 -0.63
N ALA A 355 -4.52 -6.42 -0.13
CA ALA A 355 -3.23 -5.89 -0.58
C ALA A 355 -2.91 -6.12 -2.07
N ASP A 356 -3.51 -7.14 -2.71
CA ASP A 356 -3.28 -7.51 -4.10
C ASP A 356 -4.33 -6.99 -5.08
N VAL A 357 -5.51 -6.63 -4.58
CA VAL A 357 -6.64 -6.16 -5.40
C VAL A 357 -6.28 -4.89 -6.19
N PRO A 358 -5.70 -3.82 -5.60
CA PRO A 358 -5.36 -2.61 -6.34
C PRO A 358 -4.49 -2.87 -7.57
N ALA A 359 -3.40 -3.61 -7.40
CA ALA A 359 -2.50 -3.93 -8.50
C ALA A 359 -3.18 -4.83 -9.55
N ALA A 360 -4.11 -5.71 -9.17
CA ALA A 360 -4.88 -6.51 -10.11
C ALA A 360 -5.87 -5.67 -10.93
N VAL A 361 -6.56 -4.72 -10.29
CA VAL A 361 -7.49 -3.80 -10.96
C VAL A 361 -6.73 -2.90 -11.95
N LEU A 362 -5.64 -2.27 -11.50
CA LEU A 362 -4.81 -1.39 -12.33
C LEU A 362 -4.20 -2.13 -13.54
N ARG A 363 -3.73 -3.37 -13.38
CA ARG A 363 -3.32 -4.18 -14.54
C ARG A 363 -4.45 -4.45 -15.52
N GLY A 364 -5.65 -4.71 -15.01
CA GLY A 364 -6.85 -4.85 -15.84
C GLY A 364 -7.16 -3.56 -16.61
N LEU A 365 -6.94 -2.40 -15.99
CA LEU A 365 -7.07 -1.08 -16.59
C LEU A 365 -6.05 -0.86 -17.71
N THR A 366 -4.78 -1.15 -17.49
CA THR A 366 -3.73 -1.07 -18.53
C THR A 366 -4.09 -1.95 -19.73
N GLY A 367 -4.56 -3.18 -19.48
CA GLY A 367 -4.98 -4.11 -20.53
C GLY A 367 -6.18 -3.62 -21.34
N HIS A 368 -7.14 -2.94 -20.69
CA HIS A 368 -8.31 -2.37 -21.36
C HIS A 368 -7.96 -1.14 -22.20
N ARG A 369 -7.09 -0.26 -21.69
CA ARG A 369 -6.63 0.94 -22.41
C ARG A 369 -5.82 0.58 -23.66
N GLY A 370 -5.16 -0.58 -23.67
CA GLY A 370 -4.40 -1.08 -24.82
C GLY A 370 -3.09 -0.34 -25.12
N ARG A 371 -2.69 0.61 -24.26
CA ARG A 371 -1.41 1.33 -24.33
C ARG A 371 -0.74 1.41 -22.94
N PRO A 372 0.60 1.45 -22.89
CA PRO A 372 1.35 1.37 -21.63
C PRO A 372 1.25 2.63 -20.76
N GLU A 373 1.12 3.82 -21.35
CA GLU A 373 1.10 5.09 -20.60
C GLU A 373 -0.34 5.55 -20.31
N PRO A 374 -0.67 5.88 -19.05
CA PRO A 374 -1.95 6.50 -18.69
C PRO A 374 -2.03 7.97 -19.11
N ASP A 375 -3.26 8.44 -19.32
CA ASP A 375 -3.55 9.87 -19.55
C ASP A 375 -3.67 10.65 -18.24
N ASP A 376 -3.93 9.96 -17.12
CA ASP A 376 -4.17 10.52 -15.79
C ASP A 376 -3.72 9.53 -14.71
N ASP A 377 -3.55 9.94 -13.45
CA ASP A 377 -3.30 8.97 -12.39
C ASP A 377 -4.55 8.19 -11.99
N ALA A 378 -4.32 6.95 -11.61
CA ALA A 378 -5.32 5.98 -11.22
C ALA A 378 -4.94 5.43 -9.85
N LEU A 379 -5.84 5.62 -8.89
CA LEU A 379 -5.71 5.17 -7.53
C LEU A 379 -6.80 4.15 -7.21
N VAL A 380 -6.37 3.04 -6.63
CA VAL A 380 -7.28 2.03 -6.09
C VAL A 380 -6.90 1.75 -4.63
N VAL A 381 -7.88 1.87 -3.73
CA VAL A 381 -7.80 1.38 -2.35
C VAL A 381 -8.83 0.26 -2.19
N CYS A 382 -8.43 -0.83 -1.55
CA CYS A 382 -9.26 -1.97 -1.22
C CYS A 382 -9.23 -2.18 0.29
N LEU A 383 -10.40 -2.32 0.90
CA LEU A 383 -10.56 -2.64 2.31
C LEU A 383 -11.48 -3.87 2.45
N ASP A 384 -10.93 -4.95 2.98
CA ASP A 384 -11.70 -6.10 3.46
C ASP A 384 -12.12 -5.85 4.90
N TRP A 385 -13.42 -5.96 5.18
CA TRP A 385 -13.97 -5.86 6.52
C TRP A 385 -14.30 -7.25 7.06
N PHE A 386 -13.59 -7.67 8.12
CA PHE A 386 -13.83 -8.93 8.82
C PHE A 386 -14.72 -8.75 10.06
N GLY A 387 -14.82 -7.52 10.57
CA GLY A 387 -15.51 -7.20 11.80
C GLY A 387 -14.74 -7.66 13.04
N ARG A 388 -15.08 -7.08 14.19
CA ARG A 388 -14.51 -7.51 15.46
C ARG A 388 -15.10 -8.86 15.84
N ARG A 389 -14.25 -9.88 15.98
CA ARG A 389 -14.69 -11.17 16.51
C ARG A 389 -15.13 -10.98 17.97
N PRO A 390 -16.26 -11.59 18.40
CA PRO A 390 -16.58 -11.60 19.81
C PRO A 390 -15.43 -12.26 20.57
N VAL A 391 -14.94 -11.61 21.62
CA VAL A 391 -13.96 -12.23 22.53
C VAL A 391 -14.64 -13.45 23.13
N SER A 392 -14.06 -14.63 22.89
CA SER A 392 -14.59 -15.92 23.37
C SER A 392 -14.24 -16.15 24.83
#